data_AF-A0A8B8LJQ1-F1
#
_entry.id   AF-A0A8B8LJQ1-F1
#
_cell.length_a   1.000
_cell.length_b   1.000
_cell.length_c   1.000
_cell.angle_alpha   90.00
_cell.angle_beta   90.00
_cell.angle_gamma   90.00
#
_symmetry.space_group_name_H-M   'P 1'
#
loop_
_entity.id
_entity.type
_entity.pdbx_description
1 polymer ?
#
loop_
_entity_poly.entity_id
_entity_poly.type
_entity_poly.pdbx_seq_one_letter_code
_entity_poly.pdbx_strand_id
1 'polypeptide(L)'
;MSFGITLARPALMFDIKTILSLYTGEAKFAHNLQTYLLSRDHSNLKSEFQDGNGKKIVDSIEQQPDVGVVVGEHVFLTVGDYYLTRKSD
;
A
#
# COMPACT_ATOMS: atom_id res chain seq x y z
N MET A 1 15.90 -30.93 7.62
CA MET A 1 14.86 -29.92 7.38
C MET A 1 15.30 -28.62 8.05
N SER A 2 15.40 -27.52 7.31
CA SER A 2 15.68 -26.19 7.84
C SER A 2 14.46 -25.30 7.60
N PHE A 3 14.04 -24.55 8.63
CA PHE A 3 13.03 -23.51 8.51
C PHE A 3 13.63 -22.19 9.00
N GLY A 4 13.21 -21.09 8.38
CA GLY A 4 13.61 -19.74 8.77
C GLY A 4 12.41 -18.96 9.29
N ILE A 5 12.54 -18.34 10.46
CA ILE A 5 11.55 -17.42 11.00
C ILE A 5 11.97 -16.00 10.63
N THR A 6 11.04 -15.21 10.08
CA THR A 6 11.26 -13.78 9.83
C THR A 6 10.25 -12.99 10.64
N LEU A 7 10.74 -12.14 11.54
CA LEU A 7 9.89 -11.22 12.30
C LEU A 7 9.71 -9.95 11.47
N ALA A 8 8.46 -9.64 11.12
CA ALA A 8 8.11 -8.46 10.36
C ALA A 8 7.30 -7.47 11.21
N ARG A 9 7.45 -6.17 10.92
CA ARG A 9 6.69 -5.13 11.61
C ARG A 9 5.29 -4.96 10.97
N PRO A 10 4.26 -4.68 11.78
CA PRO A 10 2.94 -4.28 11.29
C PRO A 10 3.00 -2.80 10.86
N ALA A 11 3.69 -2.55 9.76
CA ALA A 11 3.87 -1.23 9.20
C ALA A 11 3.54 -1.27 7.70
N LEU A 12 2.89 -0.21 7.22
CA LEU A 12 2.58 -0.04 5.82
C LEU A 12 3.88 0.02 5.00
N MET A 13 3.91 -0.76 3.93
CA MET A 13 4.94 -0.69 2.91
C MET A 13 4.33 -0.29 1.58
N PHE A 14 5.10 0.45 0.79
CA PHE A 14 4.65 1.00 -0.49
C PHE A 14 5.57 0.52 -1.60
N ASP A 15 5.00 0.08 -2.72
CA ASP A 15 5.78 -0.05 -3.94
C ASP A 15 5.78 1.29 -4.69
N ILE A 16 6.86 2.03 -4.52
CA ILE A 16 7.03 3.37 -5.08
C ILE A 16 6.88 3.35 -6.61
N LYS A 17 7.34 2.29 -7.30
CA LYS A 17 7.28 2.22 -8.76
C LYS A 17 5.84 2.11 -9.25
N THR A 18 5.05 1.24 -8.63
CA THR A 18 3.66 1.03 -9.03
C THR A 18 2.80 2.23 -8.65
N ILE A 19 3.04 2.84 -7.48
CA ILE A 19 2.35 4.08 -7.07
C ILE A 19 2.67 5.25 -8.02
N LEU A 20 3.92 5.41 -8.44
CA LEU A 20 4.28 6.44 -9.42
C LEU A 20 3.57 6.20 -10.76
N SER A 21 3.45 4.94 -11.18
CA SER A 21 2.72 4.57 -12.39
C SER A 21 1.24 4.94 -12.35
N LEU A 22 0.62 4.99 -11.16
CA LEU A 22 -0.79 5.40 -11.01
C LEU A 22 -1.02 6.86 -11.40
N TYR A 23 0.00 7.71 -11.24
CA TYR A 23 -0.09 9.14 -11.51
C TYR A 23 0.76 9.56 -12.72
N THR A 24 1.04 8.64 -13.65
CA THR A 24 1.85 8.94 -14.85
C THR A 24 3.24 9.53 -14.50
N GLY A 25 3.81 9.13 -13.36
CA GLY A 25 5.12 9.62 -12.90
C GLY A 25 5.10 10.88 -12.03
N GLU A 26 3.92 11.43 -11.70
CA GLU A 26 3.82 12.61 -10.82
C GLU A 26 4.18 12.28 -9.36
N ALA A 27 5.44 12.53 -9.00
CA ALA A 27 5.99 12.21 -7.68
C ALA A 27 5.27 12.94 -6.53
N LYS A 28 4.72 14.13 -6.77
CA LYS A 28 3.96 14.89 -5.77
C LYS A 28 2.68 14.16 -5.38
N PHE A 29 1.93 13.63 -6.35
CA PHE A 29 0.69 12.90 -6.09
C PHE A 29 0.96 11.55 -5.40
N ALA A 30 2.03 10.86 -5.81
CA ALA A 30 2.50 9.66 -5.12
C ALA A 30 2.86 9.95 -3.64
N HIS A 31 3.55 11.04 -3.37
CA HIS A 31 3.92 11.44 -2.01
C HIS A 31 2.71 11.83 -1.15
N ASN A 32 1.77 12.58 -1.72
CA ASN A 32 0.50 12.92 -1.06
C ASN A 32 -0.30 11.66 -0.71
N LEU A 33 -0.38 10.70 -1.63
CA LEU A 33 -1.06 9.43 -1.39
C LEU A 33 -0.41 8.64 -0.25
N GLN A 34 0.92 8.55 -0.24
CA GLN A 34 1.66 7.90 0.84
C GLN A 34 1.39 8.57 2.18
N THR A 35 1.44 9.91 2.21
CA THR A 35 1.18 10.71 3.42
C THR A 35 -0.25 10.48 3.92
N TYR A 36 -1.23 10.50 3.03
CA TYR A 36 -2.62 10.19 3.35
C TYR A 36 -2.74 8.79 3.96
N LEU A 37 -2.21 7.75 3.33
CA LEU A 37 -2.28 6.38 3.85
C LEU A 37 -1.54 6.23 5.19
N LEU A 38 -0.41 6.89 5.38
CA LEU A 38 0.34 6.88 6.65
C LEU A 38 -0.38 7.61 7.79
N SER A 39 -1.21 8.61 7.47
CA SER A 39 -1.98 9.35 8.47
C SER A 39 -3.20 8.60 8.99
N ARG A 40 -3.64 7.54 8.30
CA ARG A 40 -4.82 6.76 8.67
C ARG A 40 -4.47 5.73 9.74
N ASP A 41 -5.47 5.39 10.55
CA ASP A 41 -5.34 4.25 11.46
C ASP A 41 -5.16 2.94 10.67
N HIS A 42 -4.23 2.12 11.15
CA HIS A 42 -3.85 0.88 10.48
C HIS A 42 -4.97 -0.16 10.47
N SER A 43 -5.74 -0.27 11.55
CA SER A 43 -6.85 -1.23 11.67
C SER A 43 -8.00 -0.83 10.76
N ASN A 44 -8.33 0.47 10.72
CA ASN A 44 -9.35 1.00 9.84
C ASN A 44 -8.98 0.82 8.36
N LEU A 45 -7.73 1.12 7.98
CA LEU A 45 -7.26 0.86 6.61
C LEU A 45 -7.38 -0.61 6.25
N LYS A 46 -6.99 -1.51 7.14
CA LYS A 46 -7.11 -2.95 6.91
C LYS A 46 -8.57 -3.35 6.65
N SER A 47 -9.51 -2.87 7.46
CA SER A 47 -10.94 -3.13 7.25
C SER A 47 -11.44 -2.55 5.92
N GLU A 48 -11.09 -1.31 5.59
CA GLU A 48 -11.46 -0.66 4.32
C GLU A 48 -10.99 -1.47 3.09
N PHE A 49 -9.76 -1.97 3.13
CA PHE A 49 -9.25 -2.83 2.06
C PHE A 49 -9.94 -4.20 2.04
N GLN A 50 -10.33 -4.75 3.19
CA GLN A 50 -11.07 -6.01 3.24
C GLN A 50 -12.47 -5.86 2.64
N ASP A 51 -13.18 -4.79 3.01
CA ASP A 51 -14.52 -4.48 2.49
C ASP A 51 -14.50 -4.27 0.97
N GLY A 52 -13.42 -3.67 0.45
CA GLY A 52 -13.19 -3.47 -0.98
C GLY A 52 -12.49 -4.64 -1.70
N ASN A 53 -12.46 -5.83 -1.11
CA ASN A 53 -11.83 -7.04 -1.69
C ASN A 53 -10.38 -6.81 -2.14
N GLY A 54 -9.58 -6.20 -1.27
CA GLY A 54 -8.18 -5.84 -1.50
C GLY A 54 -7.97 -4.51 -2.22
N LYS A 55 -9.03 -3.76 -2.53
CA LYS A 55 -8.96 -2.48 -3.26
C LYS A 55 -9.62 -1.36 -2.48
N LYS A 56 -9.08 -0.15 -2.59
CA LYS A 56 -9.66 1.06 -2.01
C LYS A 56 -9.54 2.20 -3.01
N ILE A 57 -10.63 2.94 -3.22
CA ILE A 57 -10.58 4.20 -3.96
C ILE A 57 -10.21 5.32 -2.98
N VAL A 58 -9.20 6.11 -3.33
CA VAL A 58 -8.81 7.32 -2.59
C VAL A 58 -9.25 8.52 -3.41
N ASP A 59 -10.34 9.14 -2.98
CA ASP A 59 -11.00 10.31 -3.58
C ASP A 59 -10.92 11.57 -2.70
N SER A 60 -10.36 11.43 -1.50
CA SER A 60 -10.44 12.45 -0.46
C SER A 60 -9.26 13.44 -0.46
N ILE A 61 -8.33 13.33 -1.42
CA ILE A 61 -7.15 14.19 -1.51
C ILE A 61 -7.48 15.35 -2.45
N GLU A 62 -7.51 16.57 -1.92
CA GLU A 62 -7.78 17.76 -2.73
C GLU A 62 -6.75 17.96 -3.85
N GLN A 63 -7.20 18.45 -5.00
CA GLN A 63 -6.36 18.79 -6.17
C GLN A 63 -5.58 17.60 -6.76
N GLN A 64 -6.05 16.38 -6.51
CA GLN A 64 -5.44 15.14 -6.98
C GLN A 64 -6.54 14.23 -7.54
N PRO A 65 -6.29 13.52 -8.66
CA PRO A 65 -7.28 12.61 -9.22
C PRO A 65 -7.51 11.40 -8.30
N ASP A 66 -8.75 10.91 -8.31
CA ASP A 66 -9.13 9.68 -7.61
C ASP A 66 -8.29 8.50 -8.10
N VAL A 67 -7.82 7.68 -7.16
CA VAL A 67 -6.97 6.53 -7.50
C VAL A 67 -7.46 5.25 -6.82
N GLY A 68 -7.42 4.15 -7.57
CA GLY A 68 -7.57 2.81 -7.00
C GLY A 68 -6.25 2.33 -6.42
N VAL A 69 -6.20 2.13 -5.11
CA VAL A 69 -5.07 1.50 -4.40
C VAL A 69 -5.40 0.03 -4.16
N VAL A 70 -4.43 -0.84 -4.45
CA VAL A 70 -4.59 -2.30 -4.34
C VAL A 70 -3.55 -2.84 -3.37
N VAL A 71 -3.99 -3.65 -2.40
CA VAL A 71 -3.11 -4.36 -1.47
C VAL A 71 -2.41 -5.50 -2.21
N GLY A 72 -1.09 -5.62 -2.04
CA GLY A 72 -0.27 -6.61 -2.73
C GLY A 72 0.38 -6.10 -4.03
N GLU A 73 -0.04 -4.94 -4.52
CA GLU A 73 0.51 -4.31 -5.74
C GLU A 73 1.05 -2.90 -5.45
N HIS A 74 0.23 -2.04 -4.85
CA HIS A 74 0.59 -0.65 -4.55
C HIS A 74 0.99 -0.48 -3.09
N VAL A 75 0.25 -1.12 -2.18
CA VAL A 75 0.47 -1.03 -0.74
C VAL A 75 0.48 -2.43 -0.11
N PHE A 76 1.22 -2.57 0.98
CA PHE A 76 1.31 -3.79 1.77
C PHE A 76 1.01 -3.42 3.22
N LEU A 77 0.12 -4.17 3.85
CA LEU A 77 -0.29 -3.90 5.23
C LEU A 77 0.82 -4.24 6.23
N THR A 78 1.67 -5.21 5.90
CA THR A 78 2.84 -5.52 6.72
C THR A 78 4.11 -5.56 5.88
N VAL A 79 5.25 -5.34 6.54
CA VAL A 79 6.57 -5.55 5.92
C VAL A 79 6.75 -7.01 5.50
N GLY A 80 6.08 -7.94 6.20
CA GLY A 80 6.11 -9.36 5.91
C GLY A 80 5.47 -9.67 4.57
N ASP A 81 4.28 -9.12 4.32
CA ASP A 81 3.55 -9.29 3.05
C ASP A 81 4.37 -8.77 1.87
N TYR A 82 5.00 -7.61 2.04
CA TYR A 82 5.90 -7.04 1.04
C TYR A 82 7.07 -7.97 0.71
N TYR A 83 7.72 -8.50 1.74
CA TYR A 83 8.89 -9.36 1.58
C TYR A 83 8.52 -10.74 0.99
N LEU A 84 7.39 -11.33 1.42
CA LEU A 84 6.89 -12.60 0.89
C LEU A 84 6.55 -12.49 -0.60
N THR A 85 5.89 -11.39 -0.99
CA THR A 85 5.53 -11.15 -2.39
C THR A 85 6.77 -11.05 -3.27
N ARG A 86 7.82 -10.34 -2.82
CA ARG A 86 9.09 -10.24 -3.56
C ARG A 86 9.99 -11.47 -3.52
N LYS A 87 9.78 -12.39 -2.58
CA LYS A 87 10.51 -13.66 -2.54
C LYS A 87 9.95 -14.70 -3.50
N SER A 88 8.75 -14.46 -4.01
CA SER A 88 7.99 -15.37 -4.86
C SER A 88 8.15 -15.06 -6.36
N ASP A 89 8.90 -14.01 -6.68
CA ASP A 89 9.27 -13.55 -8.03
C ASP A 89 10.73 -13.95 -8.32
#